data_AF-R4U2I8-F1
#
_entry.id   AF-R4U2I8-F1
#
_cell.length_a   1.000
_cell.length_b   1.000
_cell.length_c   1.000
_cell.angle_alpha   90.00
_cell.angle_beta   90.00
_cell.angle_gamma   90.00
#
_symmetry.space_group_name_H-M   'P 1'
#
loop_
_entity.id
_entity.type
_entity.pdbx_description
1 polymer ?
#
loop_
_entity_poly.entity_id
_entity_poly.type
_entity_poly.pdbx_seq_one_letter_code
_entity_poly.pdbx_strand_id
1 'polypeptide(L)'
;MSLNNNNWQEQVQTDIKKIINQYDPAKLANIQKIAKKKKMGTLMFIFSLLATIGFGIGIYMTLESSIVLIVMIICFLICAGFLIWALTIFGQYRKVVRWISEVMGQVNYKEYYHAALQENSNQDLQLIDLTQSFKTSPFKFLPSGKTKVDNVLIIFSEQQQNYYCYGTITQQIKQTTRDSKGRTTTHYYYYRFPFLTAQLNRDLEVNAVIQRSKGILKIFQGDNTTLESDQFEKLYAVNANNQITIRKLLTPKVMVNLIDNADRGVPKVAINNNLLTLSFSSFSVSGWSDPKGMIWGDIFNAPNTITEDICKEITTNLNEFFPRLDWLKVYDLI
;
A
#
# COMPACT_ATOMS: atom_id res chain seq x y z
N MET A 1 15.44 -10.92 10.97
CA MET A 1 16.27 -9.86 11.56
C MET A 1 15.39 -9.03 12.47
N SER A 2 15.66 -9.01 13.77
CA SER A 2 15.03 -8.05 14.70
C SER A 2 15.82 -6.75 14.63
N LEU A 3 15.14 -5.65 14.31
CA LEU A 3 15.72 -4.32 14.20
C LEU A 3 16.12 -3.84 15.61
N ASN A 4 17.40 -3.53 15.83
CA ASN A 4 17.88 -2.92 17.08
C ASN A 4 17.35 -1.48 17.18
N ASN A 5 17.49 -0.84 18.35
CA ASN A 5 17.20 0.58 18.52
C ASN A 5 18.16 1.37 17.60
N ASN A 6 17.63 1.85 16.48
CA ASN A 6 18.43 2.26 15.32
C ASN A 6 18.67 3.77 15.32
N ASN A 7 19.88 4.22 14.97
CA ASN A 7 20.27 5.63 14.96
C ASN A 7 19.34 6.50 14.09
N TRP A 8 18.81 5.95 12.99
CA TRP A 8 17.86 6.67 12.14
C TRP A 8 16.52 6.97 12.85
N GLN A 9 16.08 6.13 13.80
CA GLN A 9 14.83 6.37 14.53
C GLN A 9 14.97 7.53 15.51
N GLU A 10 16.15 7.68 16.14
CA GLU A 10 16.48 8.84 16.98
C GLU A 10 16.55 10.13 16.14
N GLN A 11 17.07 10.05 14.92
CA GLN A 11 17.04 11.16 13.97
C GLN A 11 15.60 11.59 13.65
N VAL A 12 14.71 10.64 13.30
CA VAL A 12 13.28 10.92 13.07
C VAL A 12 12.66 11.58 14.31
N GLN A 13 12.91 11.07 15.51
CA GLN A 13 12.40 11.68 16.75
C GLN A 13 12.87 13.11 16.94
N THR A 14 14.15 13.37 16.73
CA THR A 14 14.76 14.68 16.92
C THR A 14 14.20 15.70 15.93
N ASP A 15 14.13 15.34 14.65
CA ASP A 15 13.65 16.21 13.59
C ASP A 15 12.15 16.49 13.70
N ILE A 16 11.34 15.47 13.96
CA ILE A 16 9.89 15.65 14.16
C ILE A 16 9.63 16.54 15.37
N LYS A 17 10.37 16.34 16.46
CA LYS A 17 10.27 17.22 17.64
C LYS A 17 10.66 18.66 17.29
N LYS A 18 11.69 18.86 16.47
CA LYS A 18 12.10 20.18 15.99
C LYS A 18 11.00 20.83 15.14
N ILE A 19 10.38 20.10 14.22
CA ILE A 19 9.26 20.59 13.39
C ILE A 19 8.07 20.97 14.29
N ILE A 20 7.67 20.11 15.23
CA ILE A 20 6.56 20.36 16.14
C ILE A 20 6.82 21.59 17.04
N ASN A 21 8.05 21.78 17.50
CA ASN A 21 8.44 22.91 18.36
C ASN A 21 8.42 24.27 17.64
N GLN A 22 8.31 24.32 16.32
CA GLN A 22 8.12 25.58 15.59
C GLN A 22 6.71 26.15 15.77
N TYR A 23 5.76 25.33 16.23
CA TYR A 23 4.38 25.74 16.45
C TYR A 23 4.18 26.30 17.86
N ASP A 24 3.27 27.27 17.97
CA ASP A 24 2.83 27.82 19.26
C ASP A 24 2.37 26.70 20.23
N PRO A 25 2.94 26.60 21.45
CA PRO A 25 2.55 25.62 22.46
C PRO A 25 1.04 25.64 22.77
N ALA A 26 0.40 26.81 22.74
CA ALA A 26 -1.04 26.93 22.97
C ALA A 26 -1.85 26.29 21.81
N LYS A 27 -1.41 26.51 20.57
CA LYS A 27 -1.96 25.85 19.38
C LYS A 27 -1.80 24.33 19.47
N LEU A 28 -0.62 23.84 19.86
CA LEU A 28 -0.33 22.41 20.01
C LEU A 28 -1.20 21.75 21.10
N ALA A 29 -1.31 22.39 22.27
CA ALA A 29 -2.16 21.91 23.36
C ALA A 29 -3.63 21.78 22.93
N ASN A 30 -4.13 22.75 22.15
CA ASN A 30 -5.49 22.70 21.59
C ASN A 30 -5.66 21.54 20.60
N ILE A 31 -4.70 21.35 19.69
CA ILE A 31 -4.71 20.24 18.72
C ILE A 31 -4.74 18.89 19.42
N GLN A 32 -3.90 18.69 20.43
CA GLN A 32 -3.87 17.45 21.22
C GLN A 32 -5.18 17.22 21.98
N LYS A 33 -5.78 18.28 22.53
CA LYS A 33 -7.08 18.21 23.21
C LYS A 33 -8.20 17.80 22.25
N ILE A 34 -8.24 18.35 21.03
CA ILE A 34 -9.21 17.98 20.01
C ILE A 34 -9.01 16.53 19.56
N ALA A 35 -7.76 16.10 19.33
CA ALA A 35 -7.43 14.75 18.91
C ALA A 35 -7.92 13.69 19.93
N LYS A 36 -7.72 13.94 21.23
CA LYS A 36 -8.22 13.05 22.31
C LYS A 36 -9.75 12.91 22.30
N LYS A 37 -10.47 13.97 21.92
CA LYS A 37 -11.94 13.97 21.87
C LYS A 37 -12.52 13.24 20.65
N LYS A 38 -11.72 12.89 19.64
CA LYS A 38 -12.20 12.23 18.40
C LYS A 38 -12.99 10.96 18.71
N LYS A 39 -12.42 10.04 19.49
CA LYS A 39 -13.08 8.76 19.83
C LYS A 39 -14.42 8.96 20.54
N MET A 40 -14.45 9.87 21.52
CA MET A 40 -15.68 10.22 22.24
C MET A 40 -16.70 10.87 21.31
N GLY A 41 -16.29 11.79 20.45
CA GLY A 41 -17.16 12.41 19.45
C GLY A 41 -17.77 11.39 18.48
N THR A 42 -16.98 10.40 18.01
CA THR A 42 -17.50 9.32 17.16
C THR A 42 -18.50 8.42 17.89
N LEU A 43 -18.19 8.04 19.13
CA LEU A 43 -19.11 7.24 19.95
C LEU A 43 -20.43 7.99 20.18
N MET A 44 -20.36 9.25 20.61
CA MET A 44 -21.53 10.07 20.85
C MET A 44 -22.32 10.33 19.57
N PHE A 45 -21.66 10.52 18.43
CA PHE A 45 -22.36 10.63 17.15
C PHE A 45 -23.19 9.38 16.85
N ILE A 46 -22.61 8.18 16.97
CA ILE A 46 -23.31 6.92 16.68
C ILE A 46 -24.49 6.72 17.64
N PHE A 47 -24.25 6.87 18.95
CA PHE A 47 -25.31 6.70 19.95
C PHE A 47 -26.42 7.73 19.81
N SER A 48 -26.07 9.01 19.65
CA SER A 48 -27.07 10.08 19.49
C SER A 48 -27.82 9.95 18.17
N LEU A 49 -27.19 9.50 17.10
CA LEU A 49 -27.88 9.25 15.83
C LEU A 49 -28.93 8.14 15.98
N LEU A 50 -28.55 6.99 16.57
CA LEU A 50 -29.46 5.88 16.80
C LEU A 50 -30.60 6.26 17.76
N ALA A 51 -30.29 6.96 18.84
CA ALA A 51 -31.28 7.41 19.81
C ALA A 51 -32.25 8.45 19.20
N THR A 52 -31.75 9.40 18.40
CA THR A 52 -32.58 10.40 17.72
C THR A 52 -33.56 9.72 16.75
N ILE A 53 -33.11 8.70 16.01
CA ILE A 53 -33.99 7.89 15.14
C ILE A 53 -35.03 7.15 15.99
N GLY A 54 -34.62 6.47 17.06
CA GLY A 54 -35.51 5.72 17.94
C GLY A 54 -36.59 6.59 18.59
N PHE A 55 -36.20 7.73 19.15
CA PHE A 55 -37.15 8.68 19.73
C PHE A 55 -38.04 9.33 18.67
N GLY A 56 -37.51 9.61 17.47
CA GLY A 56 -38.32 10.11 16.36
C GLY A 56 -39.44 9.13 15.95
N ILE A 57 -39.13 7.83 15.88
CA ILE A 57 -40.13 6.78 15.66
C ILE A 57 -41.10 6.70 16.86
N GLY A 58 -40.59 6.76 18.08
CA GLY A 58 -41.40 6.73 19.30
C GLY A 58 -42.44 7.85 19.36
N ILE A 59 -42.04 9.10 19.06
CA ILE A 59 -42.94 10.27 19.00
C ILE A 59 -44.10 10.01 18.04
N TYR A 60 -43.83 9.42 16.88
CA TYR A 60 -44.86 9.10 15.88
C TYR A 60 -45.86 8.06 16.40
N MET A 61 -45.39 7.06 17.17
CA MET A 61 -46.24 5.99 17.68
C MET A 61 -47.04 6.39 18.94
N THR A 62 -46.60 7.38 19.70
CA THR A 62 -47.21 7.75 21.00
C THR A 62 -48.04 9.03 20.97
N LEU A 63 -48.57 9.41 19.80
CA LEU A 63 -49.34 10.66 19.61
C LEU A 63 -50.59 10.75 20.50
N GLU A 64 -51.11 9.63 20.99
CA GLU A 64 -52.34 9.57 21.78
C GLU A 64 -52.15 9.96 23.26
N SER A 65 -50.92 9.90 23.79
CA SER A 65 -50.64 10.24 25.19
C SER A 65 -49.78 11.49 25.29
N SER A 66 -50.40 12.61 25.71
CA SER A 66 -49.73 13.91 25.79
C SER A 66 -48.53 13.91 26.74
N ILE A 67 -48.59 13.18 27.85
CA ILE A 67 -47.49 13.10 28.83
C ILE A 67 -46.30 12.33 28.23
N VAL A 68 -46.55 11.17 27.63
CA VAL A 68 -45.50 10.35 27.00
C VAL A 68 -44.88 11.09 25.83
N LEU A 69 -45.70 11.78 25.02
CA LEU A 69 -45.25 12.61 23.91
C LEU A 69 -44.30 13.71 24.37
N ILE A 70 -44.62 14.44 25.45
CA ILE A 70 -43.76 15.50 26.00
C ILE A 70 -42.41 14.93 26.43
N VAL A 71 -42.40 13.80 27.15
CA VAL A 71 -41.16 13.15 27.60
C VAL A 71 -40.30 12.72 26.40
N MET A 72 -40.93 12.13 25.38
CA MET A 72 -40.23 11.70 24.15
C MET A 72 -39.62 12.87 23.40
N ILE A 73 -40.33 14.01 23.30
CA ILE A 73 -39.80 15.23 22.67
C ILE A 73 -38.58 15.76 23.43
N ILE A 74 -38.62 15.78 24.77
CA ILE A 74 -37.48 16.22 25.58
C ILE A 74 -36.26 15.31 25.35
N CYS A 75 -36.45 13.98 25.39
CA CYS A 75 -35.39 13.02 25.11
C CYS A 75 -34.81 13.17 23.69
N PHE A 76 -35.67 13.42 22.70
CA PHE A 76 -35.26 13.69 21.32
C PHE A 76 -34.39 14.94 21.23
N LEU A 77 -34.79 16.05 21.87
CA LEU A 77 -34.03 17.30 21.87
C LEU A 77 -32.65 17.15 22.54
N ILE A 78 -32.56 16.40 23.64
CA ILE A 78 -31.29 16.09 24.30
C ILE A 78 -30.37 15.32 23.35
N CYS A 79 -30.90 14.29 22.66
CA CYS A 79 -30.13 13.50 21.70
C CYS A 79 -29.66 14.34 20.51
N ALA A 80 -30.53 15.22 19.99
CA ALA A 80 -30.17 16.17 18.94
C ALA A 80 -29.06 17.13 19.39
N GLY A 81 -29.10 17.62 20.63
CA GLY A 81 -28.03 18.44 21.21
C GLY A 81 -26.68 17.74 21.24
N PHE A 82 -26.64 16.48 21.65
CA PHE A 82 -25.42 15.67 21.60
C PHE A 82 -24.93 15.41 20.16
N LEU A 83 -25.84 15.22 19.21
CA LEU A 83 -25.51 15.06 17.80
C LEU A 83 -24.85 16.32 17.23
N ILE A 84 -25.41 17.51 17.53
CA ILE A 84 -24.81 18.80 17.17
C ILE A 84 -23.41 18.92 17.79
N TRP A 85 -23.26 18.62 19.07
CA TRP A 85 -21.96 18.65 19.74
C TRP A 85 -20.94 17.73 19.07
N ALA A 86 -21.32 16.50 18.72
CA ALA A 86 -20.44 15.58 18.01
C ALA A 86 -20.02 16.12 16.62
N LEU A 87 -20.95 16.74 15.87
CA LEU A 87 -20.63 17.41 14.61
C LEU A 87 -19.64 18.56 14.78
N THR A 88 -19.74 19.35 15.86
CA THR A 88 -18.75 20.41 16.14
C THR A 88 -17.36 19.85 16.38
N ILE A 89 -17.23 18.69 17.06
CA ILE A 89 -15.95 18.01 17.25
C ILE A 89 -15.36 17.58 15.90
N PHE A 90 -16.18 17.01 15.00
CA PHE A 90 -15.70 16.64 13.67
C PHE A 90 -15.23 17.85 12.85
N GLY A 91 -15.95 18.98 12.94
CA GLY A 91 -15.52 20.23 12.33
C GLY A 91 -14.17 20.71 12.86
N GLN A 92 -13.96 20.64 14.17
CA GLN A 92 -12.67 20.97 14.79
C GLN A 92 -11.56 19.97 14.44
N TYR A 93 -11.90 18.69 14.27
CA TYR A 93 -10.94 17.64 13.90
C TYR A 93 -10.30 17.90 12.53
N ARG A 94 -10.98 18.60 11.61
CA ARG A 94 -10.35 19.06 10.35
C ARG A 94 -9.11 19.92 10.59
N LYS A 95 -9.06 20.68 11.69
CA LYS A 95 -7.88 21.46 12.07
C LYS A 95 -6.71 20.55 12.47
N VAL A 96 -6.99 19.44 13.13
CA VAL A 96 -5.98 18.41 13.48
C VAL A 96 -5.43 17.79 12.20
N VAL A 97 -6.29 17.38 11.27
CA VAL A 97 -5.87 16.80 9.98
C VAL A 97 -5.01 17.79 9.20
N ARG A 98 -5.41 19.06 9.12
CA ARG A 98 -4.62 20.10 8.46
C ARG A 98 -3.25 20.28 9.12
N TRP A 99 -3.21 20.35 10.45
CA TRP A 99 -1.94 20.48 11.17
C TRP A 99 -1.03 19.27 10.96
N ILE A 100 -1.56 18.05 10.97
CA ILE A 100 -0.79 16.84 10.64
C ILE A 100 -0.21 16.98 9.23
N SER A 101 -1.02 17.36 8.24
CA SER A 101 -0.56 17.58 6.88
C SER A 101 0.54 18.66 6.77
N GLU A 102 0.44 19.76 7.53
CA GLU A 102 1.48 20.80 7.60
C GLU A 102 2.81 20.28 8.18
N VAL A 103 2.74 19.45 9.24
CA VAL A 103 3.93 18.79 9.81
C VAL A 103 4.52 17.82 8.81
N MET A 104 3.68 16.96 8.20
CA MET A 104 4.11 15.96 7.23
C MET A 104 4.74 16.57 5.97
N GLY A 105 4.29 17.75 5.56
CA GLY A 105 4.88 18.48 4.44
C GLY A 105 6.33 18.94 4.67
N GLN A 106 6.80 18.95 5.92
CA GLN A 106 8.17 19.30 6.30
C GLN A 106 9.05 18.08 6.58
N VAL A 107 8.47 16.88 6.56
CA VAL A 107 9.18 15.64 6.88
C VAL A 107 10.12 15.24 5.74
N ASN A 108 11.39 15.02 6.07
CA ASN A 108 12.37 14.56 5.10
C ASN A 108 12.36 13.03 4.96
N TYR A 109 11.29 12.50 4.37
CA TYR A 109 11.15 11.05 4.13
C TYR A 109 12.34 10.45 3.39
N LYS A 110 12.93 11.19 2.44
CA LYS A 110 14.06 10.72 1.65
C LYS A 110 15.25 10.41 2.54
N GLU A 111 15.60 11.32 3.44
CA GLU A 111 16.70 11.13 4.38
C GLU A 111 16.44 9.98 5.35
N TYR A 112 15.21 9.84 5.85
CA TYR A 112 14.87 8.76 6.78
C TYR A 112 14.89 7.38 6.11
N TYR A 113 14.36 7.27 4.89
CA TYR A 113 14.48 6.05 4.11
C TYR A 113 15.94 5.73 3.77
N HIS A 114 16.74 6.74 3.43
CA HIS A 114 18.16 6.56 3.14
C HIS A 114 18.93 6.03 4.36
N ALA A 115 18.79 6.68 5.52
CA ALA A 115 19.43 6.26 6.77
C ALA A 115 18.95 4.86 7.18
N ALA A 116 17.65 4.58 7.09
CA ALA A 116 17.12 3.26 7.39
C ALA A 116 17.62 2.18 6.42
N LEU A 117 17.78 2.48 5.12
CA LEU A 117 18.35 1.54 4.16
C LEU A 117 19.81 1.21 4.46
N GLN A 118 20.63 2.23 4.76
CA GLN A 118 22.04 2.05 5.09
C GLN A 118 22.24 1.23 6.37
N GLU A 119 21.45 1.49 7.41
CA GLU A 119 21.58 0.78 8.68
C GLU A 119 21.10 -0.68 8.60
N ASN A 120 20.18 -0.98 7.67
CA ASN A 120 19.57 -2.31 7.54
C ASN A 120 20.08 -3.14 6.37
N SER A 121 21.02 -2.62 5.58
CA SER A 121 21.57 -3.30 4.41
C SER A 121 23.08 -3.44 4.52
N ASN A 122 23.58 -4.64 4.24
CA ASN A 122 25.02 -4.88 4.03
C ASN A 122 25.45 -4.67 2.56
N GLN A 123 24.54 -4.22 1.69
CA GLN A 123 24.74 -4.16 0.22
C GLN A 123 24.96 -2.73 -0.31
N ASP A 124 25.37 -1.79 0.55
CA ASP A 124 25.60 -0.38 0.21
C ASP A 124 24.46 0.21 -0.65
N LEU A 125 23.23 0.04 -0.16
CA LEU A 125 22.04 0.53 -0.84
C LEU A 125 21.84 2.01 -0.55
N GLN A 126 21.77 2.81 -1.60
CA GLN A 126 21.54 4.24 -1.54
C GLN A 126 20.16 4.57 -2.10
N LEU A 127 19.34 5.26 -1.30
CA LEU A 127 18.13 5.86 -1.83
C LEU A 127 18.47 7.07 -2.71
N ILE A 128 18.12 6.97 -3.99
CA ILE A 128 18.31 8.03 -4.98
C ILE A 128 17.11 8.97 -4.99
N ASP A 129 15.89 8.42 -4.94
CA ASP A 129 14.68 9.23 -5.00
C ASP A 129 13.43 8.57 -4.41
N LEU A 130 12.44 9.41 -4.10
CA LEU A 130 11.07 9.03 -3.74
C LEU A 130 10.11 9.69 -4.72
N THR A 131 9.49 8.91 -5.60
CA THR A 131 8.64 9.46 -6.66
C THR A 131 7.31 8.73 -6.86
N GLN A 132 6.37 9.43 -7.50
CA GLN A 132 5.11 8.91 -8.03
C GLN A 132 5.12 8.80 -9.56
N SER A 133 6.12 9.38 -10.23
CA SER A 133 6.15 9.50 -11.69
C SER A 133 6.81 8.32 -12.39
N PHE A 134 7.09 7.24 -11.68
CA PHE A 134 7.79 6.09 -12.25
C PHE A 134 6.89 5.37 -13.26
N LYS A 135 7.31 5.40 -14.53
CA LYS A 135 6.66 4.68 -15.62
C LYS A 135 7.31 3.31 -15.76
N THR A 136 6.76 2.30 -15.10
CA THR A 136 7.04 0.90 -15.40
C THR A 136 6.58 0.55 -16.81
N SER A 137 7.45 -0.07 -17.62
CA SER A 137 7.08 -0.70 -18.90
C SER A 137 6.09 -1.86 -18.65
N PRO A 138 5.14 -2.14 -19.56
CA PRO A 138 3.79 -2.57 -19.20
C PRO A 138 3.76 -3.87 -18.40
N PHE A 139 2.91 -3.86 -17.38
CA PHE A 139 2.57 -5.00 -16.55
C PHE A 139 1.75 -6.03 -17.32
N LYS A 140 2.37 -6.77 -18.24
CA LYS A 140 1.69 -7.85 -18.98
C LYS A 140 1.04 -8.89 -18.05
N PHE A 141 1.43 -8.93 -16.76
CA PHE A 141 0.86 -9.80 -15.75
C PHE A 141 -0.36 -9.22 -14.99
N LEU A 142 -0.65 -7.92 -15.09
CA LEU A 142 -1.83 -7.34 -14.46
C LEU A 142 -3.06 -7.60 -15.33
N PRO A 143 -4.20 -8.00 -14.73
CA PRO A 143 -5.46 -8.10 -15.45
C PRO A 143 -5.84 -6.79 -16.17
N SER A 144 -6.77 -6.87 -17.12
CA SER A 144 -7.33 -5.67 -17.74
C SER A 144 -8.00 -4.77 -16.69
N GLY A 145 -7.73 -3.46 -16.75
CA GLY A 145 -8.26 -2.49 -15.80
C GLY A 145 -7.48 -1.18 -15.81
N LYS A 146 -7.96 -0.20 -15.04
CA LYS A 146 -7.21 1.03 -14.80
C LYS A 146 -6.14 0.77 -13.75
N THR A 147 -4.92 1.21 -13.99
CA THR A 147 -3.79 1.04 -13.07
C THR A 147 -3.11 2.38 -12.80
N LYS A 148 -2.52 2.50 -11.61
CA LYS A 148 -1.57 3.56 -11.27
C LYS A 148 -0.41 2.98 -10.49
N VAL A 149 0.78 3.50 -10.76
CA VAL A 149 1.92 3.33 -9.86
C VAL A 149 1.70 4.29 -8.70
N ASP A 150 1.84 3.77 -7.47
CA ASP A 150 1.77 4.57 -6.25
C ASP A 150 3.16 5.21 -5.98
N ASN A 151 3.51 5.34 -4.71
CA ASN A 151 4.83 5.80 -4.26
C ASN A 151 5.88 4.70 -4.43
N VAL A 152 7.06 5.06 -4.96
CA VAL A 152 8.17 4.12 -5.21
C VAL A 152 9.52 4.59 -4.65
N LEU A 153 10.29 3.66 -4.08
CA LEU A 153 11.70 3.87 -3.77
C LEU A 153 12.53 3.66 -5.02
N ILE A 154 13.37 4.65 -5.39
CA ILE A 154 14.45 4.45 -6.36
C ILE A 154 15.74 4.26 -5.58
N ILE A 155 16.35 3.09 -5.72
CA ILE A 155 17.49 2.63 -4.93
C ILE A 155 18.62 2.30 -5.90
N PHE A 156 19.84 2.70 -5.58
CA PHE A 156 21.06 2.29 -6.25
C PHE A 156 21.85 1.35 -5.33
N SER A 157 22.36 0.25 -5.86
CA SER A 157 23.34 -0.58 -5.17
C SER A 157 24.72 -0.30 -5.74
N GLU A 158 25.63 0.19 -4.89
CA GLU A 158 27.02 0.40 -5.28
C GLU A 158 27.72 -0.94 -5.56
N GLN A 159 27.45 -1.96 -4.75
CA GLN A 159 28.03 -3.29 -4.92
C GLN A 159 27.70 -3.91 -6.28
N GLN A 160 26.46 -3.73 -6.75
CA GLN A 160 25.96 -4.32 -8.00
C GLN A 160 26.00 -3.35 -9.19
N GLN A 161 26.34 -2.09 -8.95
CA GLN A 161 26.29 -1.00 -9.93
C GLN A 161 24.96 -0.97 -10.68
N ASN A 162 23.84 -1.05 -9.95
CA ASN A 162 22.51 -1.26 -10.53
C ASN A 162 21.41 -0.48 -9.79
N TYR A 163 20.34 -0.14 -10.52
CA TYR A 163 19.16 0.53 -10.01
C TYR A 163 18.00 -0.45 -9.76
N TYR A 164 17.37 -0.26 -8.62
CA TYR A 164 16.14 -0.93 -8.22
C TYR A 164 15.02 0.10 -8.03
N CYS A 165 13.83 -0.27 -8.45
CA CYS A 165 12.61 0.47 -8.16
C CYS A 165 11.64 -0.46 -7.42
N TYR A 166 11.32 -0.12 -6.18
CA TYR A 166 10.40 -0.88 -5.35
C TYR A 166 9.17 -0.04 -5.05
N GLY A 167 7.98 -0.61 -5.21
CA GLY A 167 6.74 0.14 -5.25
C GLY A 167 5.49 -0.71 -5.10
N THR A 168 4.35 -0.03 -5.14
CA THR A 168 3.06 -0.70 -5.36
C THR A 168 2.31 -0.15 -6.55
N ILE A 169 1.47 -0.99 -7.14
CA ILE A 169 0.55 -0.62 -8.21
C ILE A 169 -0.87 -0.86 -7.72
N THR A 170 -1.71 0.16 -7.81
CA THR A 170 -3.14 0.02 -7.55
C THR A 170 -3.86 -0.26 -8.87
N GLN A 171 -4.68 -1.31 -8.87
CA GLN A 171 -5.55 -1.70 -9.97
C GLN A 171 -7.01 -1.50 -9.57
N GLN A 172 -7.81 -0.92 -10.47
CA GLN A 172 -9.26 -0.85 -10.39
C GLN A 172 -9.89 -1.81 -11.39
N ILE A 173 -10.72 -2.72 -10.89
CA ILE A 173 -11.50 -3.67 -11.68
C ILE A 173 -12.97 -3.24 -11.62
N LYS A 174 -13.59 -3.07 -12.79
CA LYS A 174 -15.03 -2.80 -12.93
C LYS A 174 -15.74 -4.13 -13.18
N GLN A 175 -16.65 -4.51 -12.28
CA GLN A 175 -17.52 -5.67 -12.48
C GLN A 175 -18.96 -5.20 -12.61
N THR A 176 -19.61 -5.60 -13.71
CA THR A 176 -21.00 -5.28 -13.99
C THR A 176 -21.83 -6.54 -13.79
N THR A 177 -22.78 -6.52 -12.87
CA THR A 177 -23.76 -7.59 -12.67
C THR A 177 -25.12 -7.14 -13.19
N ARG A 178 -25.87 -8.05 -13.80
CA ARG A 178 -27.23 -7.81 -14.25
C ARG A 178 -28.15 -8.77 -13.51
N ASP A 179 -29.19 -8.25 -12.88
CA ASP A 179 -30.20 -9.07 -12.20
C ASP A 179 -31.17 -9.71 -13.21
N SER A 180 -32.01 -10.62 -12.71
CA SER A 180 -33.05 -11.30 -13.51
C SER A 180 -34.13 -10.35 -14.06
N LYS A 181 -34.15 -9.08 -13.64
CA LYS A 181 -35.05 -8.01 -14.11
C LYS A 181 -34.35 -7.04 -15.08
N GLY A 182 -33.14 -7.36 -15.53
CA GLY A 182 -32.37 -6.54 -16.46
C GLY A 182 -31.70 -5.31 -15.82
N ARG A 183 -31.82 -5.10 -14.51
CA ARG A 183 -31.18 -3.98 -13.80
C ARG A 183 -29.71 -4.29 -13.65
N THR A 184 -28.89 -3.27 -13.91
CA THR A 184 -27.45 -3.42 -13.97
C THR A 184 -26.81 -2.70 -12.78
N THR A 185 -25.99 -3.41 -12.01
CA THR A 185 -25.21 -2.84 -10.90
C THR A 185 -23.72 -2.91 -11.25
N THR A 186 -23.01 -1.81 -11.04
CA THR A 186 -21.55 -1.74 -11.25
C THR A 186 -20.85 -1.71 -9.90
N HIS A 187 -19.95 -2.64 -9.67
CA HIS A 187 -19.06 -2.67 -8.52
C HIS A 187 -17.62 -2.40 -8.96
N TYR A 188 -16.90 -1.66 -8.13
CA TYR A 188 -15.47 -1.41 -8.30
C TYR A 188 -14.70 -2.15 -7.21
N TYR A 189 -13.73 -2.94 -7.64
CA TYR A 189 -12.80 -3.63 -6.75
C TYR A 189 -11.41 -3.05 -6.94
N TYR A 190 -10.68 -2.91 -5.84
CA TYR A 190 -9.35 -2.34 -5.83
C TYR A 190 -8.35 -3.35 -5.26
N TYR A 191 -7.31 -3.62 -6.03
CA TYR A 191 -6.23 -4.52 -5.65
C TYR A 191 -4.90 -3.78 -5.74
N ARG A 192 -4.03 -3.99 -4.76
CA ARG A 192 -2.68 -3.43 -4.75
C ARG A 192 -1.65 -4.53 -4.90
N PHE A 193 -0.69 -4.31 -5.80
CA PHE A 193 0.36 -5.26 -6.15
C PHE A 193 1.72 -4.65 -5.80
N PRO A 194 2.47 -5.24 -4.85
CA PRO A 194 3.87 -4.90 -4.68
C PRO A 194 4.66 -5.33 -5.92
N PHE A 195 5.64 -4.52 -6.29
CA PHE A 195 6.56 -4.83 -7.38
C PHE A 195 7.98 -4.42 -7.05
N LEU A 196 8.93 -5.11 -7.68
CA LEU A 196 10.35 -4.77 -7.69
C LEU A 196 10.85 -4.82 -9.13
N THR A 197 11.34 -3.70 -9.63
CA THR A 197 11.97 -3.59 -10.94
C THR A 197 13.48 -3.44 -10.78
N ALA A 198 14.26 -4.20 -11.53
CA ALA A 198 15.70 -4.05 -11.66
C ALA A 198 16.06 -3.76 -13.11
N GLN A 199 17.03 -2.87 -13.30
CA GLN A 199 17.69 -2.72 -14.61
C GLN A 199 18.65 -3.90 -14.80
N LEU A 200 18.71 -4.46 -16.01
CA LEU A 200 19.61 -5.57 -16.28
C LEU A 200 20.95 -5.00 -16.78
N ASN A 201 22.06 -5.40 -16.18
CA ASN A 201 23.41 -4.97 -16.58
C ASN A 201 23.90 -5.59 -17.90
N ARG A 202 23.00 -6.27 -18.63
CA ARG A 202 23.23 -6.94 -19.91
C ARG A 202 22.06 -6.65 -20.80
N ASP A 203 22.31 -6.24 -22.04
CA ASP A 203 21.22 -5.98 -22.99
C ASP A 203 20.50 -7.27 -23.36
N LEU A 204 19.35 -7.47 -22.73
CA LEU A 204 18.42 -8.53 -23.03
C LEU A 204 17.28 -7.95 -23.87
N GLU A 205 17.47 -7.97 -25.19
CA GLU A 205 16.44 -7.61 -26.18
C GLU A 205 15.34 -8.70 -26.25
N VAL A 206 14.66 -8.92 -25.13
CA VAL A 206 13.58 -9.90 -25.02
C VAL A 206 12.40 -9.31 -24.27
N ASN A 207 11.22 -9.57 -24.81
CA ASN A 207 9.96 -9.35 -24.15
C ASN A 207 9.44 -10.70 -23.67
N ALA A 208 9.43 -10.91 -22.36
CA ALA A 208 9.05 -12.19 -21.79
C ALA A 208 8.19 -12.04 -20.53
N VAL A 209 7.37 -13.05 -20.28
CA VAL A 209 6.62 -13.24 -19.05
C VAL A 209 6.90 -14.64 -18.52
N ILE A 210 7.28 -14.72 -17.24
CA ILE A 210 7.48 -15.97 -16.51
C ILE A 210 6.48 -15.99 -15.35
N GLN A 211 5.73 -17.07 -15.22
CA GLN A 211 4.76 -17.23 -14.14
C GLN A 211 4.60 -18.69 -13.73
N ARG A 212 4.19 -18.94 -12.49
CA ARG A 212 3.87 -20.31 -12.04
C ARG A 212 2.73 -20.86 -12.90
N SER A 213 2.93 -22.06 -13.43
CA SER A 213 1.92 -22.79 -14.18
C SER A 213 0.78 -23.18 -13.24
N LYS A 214 -0.45 -22.77 -13.57
CA LYS A 214 -1.64 -23.38 -12.95
C LYS A 214 -1.86 -24.69 -13.68
N GLY A 215 -1.66 -25.82 -13.01
CA GLY A 215 -1.50 -27.17 -13.56
C GLY A 215 -2.53 -27.72 -14.57
N ILE A 216 -3.53 -26.94 -15.00
CA ILE A 216 -4.55 -27.30 -16.02
C ILE A 216 -4.58 -26.30 -17.21
N LEU A 217 -3.92 -25.15 -17.13
CA LEU A 217 -4.04 -24.05 -18.12
C LEU A 217 -2.92 -24.00 -19.18
N LYS A 218 -2.02 -24.98 -19.26
CA LYS A 218 -1.00 -25.05 -20.32
C LYS A 218 -1.60 -25.14 -21.74
N ILE A 219 -2.84 -25.58 -21.87
CA ILE A 219 -3.52 -25.84 -23.16
C ILE A 219 -4.10 -24.55 -23.77
N PHE A 220 -4.21 -23.45 -23.02
CA PHE A 220 -4.85 -22.20 -23.47
C PHE A 220 -3.93 -20.97 -23.49
N GLN A 221 -2.63 -21.14 -23.21
CA GLN A 221 -1.64 -20.06 -23.32
C GLN A 221 -0.80 -20.27 -24.57
N GLY A 222 -0.92 -19.35 -25.53
CA GLY A 222 -0.16 -19.36 -26.79
C GLY A 222 1.35 -19.39 -26.56
N ASP A 223 2.04 -20.13 -27.43
CA ASP A 223 3.48 -20.33 -27.57
C ASP A 223 4.25 -20.28 -26.24
N ASN A 224 4.15 -21.38 -25.48
CA ASN A 224 5.10 -21.66 -24.42
C ASN A 224 6.48 -21.88 -25.04
N THR A 225 7.46 -21.11 -24.57
CA THR A 225 8.85 -21.34 -24.91
C THR A 225 9.32 -22.66 -24.30
N THR A 226 9.70 -23.64 -25.13
CA THR A 226 10.25 -24.91 -24.66
C THR A 226 11.67 -24.73 -24.10
N LEU A 227 11.91 -25.21 -22.89
CA LEU A 227 13.18 -25.19 -22.15
C LEU A 227 13.58 -26.63 -21.82
N GLU A 228 14.88 -26.87 -21.65
CA GLU A 228 15.45 -28.23 -21.53
C GLU A 228 15.22 -28.90 -20.15
N SER A 229 14.31 -28.38 -19.33
CA SER A 229 14.05 -28.89 -17.97
C SER A 229 12.58 -29.25 -17.76
N ASP A 230 12.28 -30.55 -17.82
CA ASP A 230 10.93 -31.09 -17.58
C ASP A 230 10.33 -30.65 -16.24
N GLN A 231 11.17 -30.57 -15.19
CA GLN A 231 10.72 -30.16 -13.87
C GLN A 231 10.39 -28.67 -13.82
N PHE A 232 11.22 -27.82 -14.44
CA PHE A 232 10.95 -26.39 -14.54
C PHE A 232 9.65 -26.15 -15.31
N GLU A 233 9.50 -26.78 -16.47
CA GLU A 233 8.32 -26.60 -17.31
C GLU A 233 7.04 -27.09 -16.62
N LYS A 234 7.09 -28.09 -15.75
CA LYS A 234 5.92 -28.50 -14.93
C LYS A 234 5.45 -27.37 -14.01
N LEU A 235 6.39 -26.59 -13.47
CA LEU A 235 6.11 -25.56 -12.47
C LEU A 235 5.89 -24.17 -13.07
N TYR A 236 6.44 -23.88 -14.24
CA TYR A 236 6.47 -22.54 -14.82
C TYR A 236 5.98 -22.51 -16.27
N ALA A 237 5.31 -21.41 -16.62
CA ALA A 237 4.98 -21.03 -17.98
C ALA A 237 5.85 -19.84 -18.38
N VAL A 238 6.48 -19.95 -19.54
CA VAL A 238 7.36 -18.91 -20.11
C VAL A 238 6.84 -18.55 -21.49
N ASN A 239 6.44 -17.29 -21.65
CA ASN A 239 6.07 -16.72 -22.94
C ASN A 239 7.09 -15.64 -23.28
N ALA A 240 7.88 -15.85 -24.34
CA ALA A 240 8.92 -14.93 -24.78
C ALA A 240 8.83 -14.71 -26.29
N ASN A 241 9.11 -13.49 -26.74
CA ASN A 241 9.21 -13.21 -28.19
C ASN A 241 10.51 -13.76 -28.82
N ASN A 242 11.49 -14.18 -28.02
CA ASN A 242 12.74 -14.80 -28.48
C ASN A 242 13.22 -15.88 -27.49
N GLN A 243 13.09 -17.14 -27.90
CA GLN A 243 13.46 -18.33 -27.11
C GLN A 243 14.97 -18.43 -26.83
N ILE A 244 15.82 -17.98 -27.76
CA ILE A 244 17.27 -18.04 -27.59
C ILE A 244 17.71 -17.01 -26.55
N THR A 245 17.16 -15.79 -26.62
CA THR A 245 17.54 -14.71 -25.70
C THR A 245 17.04 -14.97 -24.28
N ILE A 246 15.81 -15.50 -24.10
CA ILE A 246 15.31 -15.80 -22.74
C ILE A 246 16.12 -16.88 -22.03
N ARG A 247 16.73 -17.83 -22.76
CA ARG A 247 17.64 -18.85 -22.19
C ARG A 247 18.93 -18.26 -21.61
N LYS A 248 19.35 -17.07 -22.05
CA LYS A 248 20.49 -16.36 -21.44
C LYS A 248 20.17 -15.87 -20.02
N LEU A 249 18.90 -15.65 -19.71
CA LEU A 249 18.42 -15.35 -18.36
C LEU A 249 18.06 -16.63 -17.60
N LEU A 250 17.31 -17.54 -18.22
CA LEU A 250 16.89 -18.83 -17.65
C LEU A 250 17.99 -19.89 -17.84
N THR A 251 19.16 -19.62 -17.27
CA THR A 251 20.26 -20.60 -17.23
C THR A 251 19.86 -21.82 -16.39
N PRO A 252 20.54 -22.98 -16.52
CA PRO A 252 20.29 -24.14 -15.68
C PRO A 252 20.30 -23.81 -14.18
N LYS A 253 21.25 -22.97 -13.73
CA LYS A 253 21.33 -22.48 -12.35
C LYS A 253 20.06 -21.71 -11.94
N VAL A 254 19.61 -20.76 -12.75
CA VAL A 254 18.40 -19.96 -12.46
C VAL A 254 17.15 -20.83 -12.45
N MET A 255 17.04 -21.80 -13.36
CA MET A 255 15.91 -22.73 -13.37
C MET A 255 15.87 -23.59 -12.10
N VAL A 256 17.01 -24.12 -11.65
CA VAL A 256 17.12 -24.87 -10.39
C VAL A 256 16.74 -23.97 -9.20
N ASN A 257 17.30 -22.76 -9.12
CA ASN A 257 16.95 -21.82 -8.05
C ASN A 257 15.44 -21.52 -8.03
N LEU A 258 14.80 -21.34 -9.19
CA LEU A 258 13.35 -21.13 -9.28
C LEU A 258 12.56 -22.36 -8.82
N ILE A 259 13.02 -23.57 -9.14
CA ILE A 259 12.40 -24.81 -8.66
C ILE A 259 12.51 -24.90 -7.13
N ASP A 260 13.70 -24.67 -6.57
CA ASP A 260 13.96 -24.77 -5.13
C ASP A 260 13.17 -23.72 -4.32
N ASN A 261 12.81 -22.61 -4.95
CA ASN A 261 12.05 -21.53 -4.33
C ASN A 261 10.56 -21.53 -4.72
N ALA A 262 10.06 -22.59 -5.39
CA ALA A 262 8.70 -22.64 -5.90
C ALA A 262 7.61 -22.44 -4.83
N ASP A 263 7.87 -22.90 -3.60
CA ASP A 263 6.91 -22.87 -2.50
C ASP A 263 6.88 -21.53 -1.74
N ARG A 264 7.83 -20.63 -1.98
CA ARG A 264 7.90 -19.29 -1.36
C ARG A 264 6.90 -18.28 -1.92
N GLY A 265 6.06 -18.68 -2.88
CA GLY A 265 5.15 -17.78 -3.59
C GLY A 265 5.88 -16.98 -4.65
N VAL A 266 6.27 -17.67 -5.73
CA VAL A 266 7.11 -17.10 -6.80
C VAL A 266 6.45 -15.89 -7.46
N PRO A 267 7.14 -14.75 -7.57
CA PRO A 267 6.61 -13.58 -8.25
C PRO A 267 6.37 -13.88 -9.73
N LYS A 268 5.38 -13.21 -10.29
CA LYS A 268 5.28 -13.12 -11.75
C LYS A 268 6.37 -12.20 -12.24
N VAL A 269 7.03 -12.55 -13.33
CA VAL A 269 8.13 -11.77 -13.88
C VAL A 269 7.75 -11.29 -15.27
N ALA A 270 7.94 -10.00 -15.52
CA ALA A 270 7.90 -9.42 -16.85
C ALA A 270 9.26 -8.82 -17.19
N ILE A 271 9.71 -9.04 -18.41
CA ILE A 271 10.95 -8.49 -18.95
C ILE A 271 10.57 -7.68 -20.19
N ASN A 272 10.98 -6.41 -20.22
CA ASN A 272 10.75 -5.50 -21.33
C ASN A 272 11.75 -4.35 -21.27
N ASN A 273 12.31 -3.94 -22.42
CA ASN A 273 13.26 -2.83 -22.53
C ASN A 273 14.39 -2.90 -21.49
N ASN A 274 14.98 -4.09 -21.35
CA ASN A 274 16.07 -4.35 -20.41
C ASN A 274 15.74 -4.13 -18.92
N LEU A 275 14.45 -4.08 -18.58
CA LEU A 275 13.96 -4.05 -17.21
C LEU A 275 13.33 -5.39 -16.85
N LEU A 276 13.74 -5.96 -15.73
CA LEU A 276 13.08 -7.10 -15.12
C LEU A 276 12.18 -6.61 -13.99
N THR A 277 10.89 -6.89 -14.08
CA THR A 277 9.90 -6.51 -13.06
C THR A 277 9.29 -7.76 -12.44
N LEU A 278 9.49 -7.92 -11.13
CA LEU A 278 8.85 -8.89 -10.28
C LEU A 278 7.55 -8.31 -9.71
N SER A 279 6.45 -9.05 -9.79
CA SER A 279 5.19 -8.72 -9.12
C SER A 279 4.77 -9.81 -8.16
N PHE A 280 4.43 -9.37 -6.96
CA PHE A 280 4.05 -10.21 -5.84
C PHE A 280 2.53 -10.29 -5.70
N SER A 281 2.08 -11.21 -4.84
CA SER A 281 0.66 -11.40 -4.53
C SER A 281 -0.02 -10.09 -4.16
N SER A 282 -1.21 -9.87 -4.71
CA SER A 282 -2.01 -8.69 -4.40
C SER A 282 -2.77 -8.82 -3.09
N PHE A 283 -3.19 -7.67 -2.57
CA PHE A 283 -4.15 -7.57 -1.48
C PHE A 283 -5.24 -6.56 -1.81
N SER A 284 -6.41 -6.70 -1.17
CA SER A 284 -7.53 -5.80 -1.35
C SER A 284 -7.32 -4.48 -0.58
N VAL A 285 -7.74 -3.39 -1.21
CA VAL A 285 -7.77 -2.05 -0.62
C VAL A 285 -9.17 -1.45 -0.78
N SER A 286 -9.52 -0.51 0.10
CA SER A 286 -10.87 0.07 0.17
C SER A 286 -11.18 1.03 -0.98
N GLY A 287 -10.16 1.56 -1.67
CA GLY A 287 -10.35 2.52 -2.74
C GLY A 287 -9.07 2.89 -3.48
N TRP A 288 -9.23 3.72 -4.50
CA TRP A 288 -8.12 4.19 -5.35
C TRP A 288 -7.04 4.94 -4.58
N SER A 289 -7.43 5.71 -3.56
CA SER A 289 -6.53 6.52 -2.74
C SER A 289 -6.32 5.94 -1.34
N ASP A 290 -6.63 4.66 -1.14
CA ASP A 290 -6.38 4.00 0.14
C ASP A 290 -4.85 3.98 0.41
N PRO A 291 -4.36 4.50 1.55
CA PRO A 291 -2.93 4.55 1.85
C PRO A 291 -2.32 3.19 2.25
N LYS A 292 -3.13 2.17 2.52
CA LYS A 292 -2.68 0.87 3.04
C LYS A 292 -1.62 0.21 2.14
N GLY A 293 -0.38 0.12 2.61
CA GLY A 293 0.72 -0.52 1.89
C GLY A 293 1.31 0.33 0.75
N MET A 294 1.06 1.64 0.72
CA MET A 294 1.88 2.57 -0.07
C MET A 294 3.22 2.82 0.62
N ILE A 295 4.26 3.16 -0.14
CA ILE A 295 5.64 3.30 0.37
C ILE A 295 5.88 4.61 1.16
N TRP A 296 4.94 5.55 1.14
CA TRP A 296 4.84 6.63 2.13
C TRP A 296 3.43 7.21 2.01
N GLY A 297 2.93 7.97 2.99
CA GLY A 297 1.69 8.72 2.79
C GLY A 297 0.98 9.14 4.07
N ASP A 298 -0.25 9.63 3.93
CA ASP A 298 -1.08 10.12 5.04
C ASP A 298 -1.66 8.95 5.89
N ILE A 299 -0.80 8.19 6.58
CA ILE A 299 -1.21 7.06 7.44
C ILE A 299 -1.47 7.52 8.90
N PHE A 300 -1.27 8.80 9.19
CA PHE A 300 -1.19 9.30 10.57
C PHE A 300 -2.55 9.56 11.21
N ASN A 301 -2.74 8.96 12.38
CA ASN A 301 -4.03 9.02 13.09
C ASN A 301 -4.07 10.06 14.21
N ALA A 302 -2.92 10.46 14.76
CA ALA A 302 -2.86 11.38 15.88
C ALA A 302 -1.53 12.16 15.97
N PRO A 303 -1.54 13.37 16.55
CA PRO A 303 -0.33 14.18 16.76
C PRO A 303 0.78 13.50 17.57
N ASN A 304 0.42 12.66 18.53
CA ASN A 304 1.35 12.05 19.46
C ASN A 304 1.99 10.75 18.94
N THR A 305 1.55 10.24 17.79
CA THR A 305 2.06 9.00 17.21
C THR A 305 2.86 9.22 15.93
N ILE A 306 3.02 10.48 15.47
CA ILE A 306 3.66 10.80 14.17
C ILE A 306 5.00 10.11 14.01
N THR A 307 5.90 10.24 14.99
CA THR A 307 7.22 9.61 14.92
C THR A 307 7.13 8.08 14.86
N GLU A 308 6.35 7.47 15.76
CA GLU A 308 6.19 6.01 15.81
C GLU A 308 5.60 5.47 14.51
N ASP A 309 4.61 6.19 13.95
CA ASP A 309 3.95 5.85 12.70
C ASP A 309 4.94 5.93 11.51
N ILE A 310 5.79 6.97 11.43
CA ILE A 310 6.84 7.09 10.39
C ILE A 310 7.84 5.93 10.50
N CYS A 311 8.36 5.70 11.71
CA CYS A 311 9.33 4.63 11.93
C CYS A 311 8.75 3.25 11.61
N LYS A 312 7.49 3.01 11.99
CA LYS A 312 6.77 1.78 11.69
C LYS A 312 6.53 1.60 10.20
N GLU A 313 6.16 2.65 9.49
CA GLU A 313 5.94 2.62 8.05
C GLU A 313 7.23 2.27 7.29
N ILE A 314 8.33 3.00 7.55
CA ILE A 314 9.63 2.73 6.95
C ILE A 314 10.08 1.29 7.25
N THR A 315 9.98 0.88 8.51
CA THR A 315 10.31 -0.48 8.94
C THR A 315 9.51 -1.53 8.20
N THR A 316 8.19 -1.34 8.06
CA THR A 316 7.31 -2.27 7.36
C THR A 316 7.71 -2.37 5.90
N ASN A 317 7.94 -1.23 5.24
CA ASN A 317 8.32 -1.18 3.84
C ASN A 317 9.69 -1.82 3.58
N LEU A 318 10.67 -1.64 4.47
CA LEU A 318 11.98 -2.28 4.35
C LEU A 318 11.93 -3.80 4.64
N ASN A 319 11.18 -4.22 5.65
CA ASN A 319 10.94 -5.64 5.94
C ASN A 319 10.23 -6.36 4.78
N GLU A 320 9.44 -5.62 4.00
CA GLU A 320 8.83 -6.12 2.78
C GLU A 320 9.78 -6.07 1.57
N PHE A 321 10.65 -5.06 1.48
CA PHE A 321 11.60 -4.88 0.40
C PHE A 321 12.72 -5.93 0.40
N PHE A 322 13.41 -6.17 1.53
CA PHE A 322 14.59 -7.04 1.56
C PHE A 322 14.30 -8.48 1.12
N PRO A 323 13.24 -9.16 1.58
CA PRO A 323 12.91 -10.51 1.09
C PRO A 323 12.53 -10.53 -0.39
N ARG A 324 12.07 -9.40 -0.95
CA ARG A 324 11.76 -9.26 -2.37
C ARG A 324 13.03 -9.04 -3.20
N LEU A 325 14.01 -8.35 -2.63
CA LEU A 325 15.33 -8.20 -3.23
C LEU A 325 16.04 -9.56 -3.39
N ASP A 326 15.86 -10.49 -2.45
CA ASP A 326 16.40 -11.85 -2.56
C ASP A 326 15.90 -12.61 -3.80
N TRP A 327 14.74 -12.25 -4.37
CA TRP A 327 14.31 -12.85 -5.64
C TRP A 327 15.21 -12.47 -6.81
N LEU A 328 15.93 -11.34 -6.75
CA LEU A 328 16.95 -11.04 -7.76
C LEU A 328 18.14 -12.01 -7.68
N LYS A 329 18.49 -12.54 -6.50
CA LYS A 329 19.51 -13.60 -6.34
C LYS A 329 19.07 -14.90 -7.01
N VAL A 330 17.78 -15.22 -6.92
CA VAL A 330 17.20 -16.41 -7.59
C VAL A 330 17.42 -16.32 -9.11
N TYR A 331 17.36 -15.13 -9.68
CA TYR A 331 17.65 -14.83 -11.09
C TYR A 331 19.13 -14.59 -11.42
N ASP A 332 20.03 -14.75 -10.45
CA ASP A 332 21.47 -14.51 -10.59
C ASP A 332 21.78 -13.07 -11.06
N LEU A 333 21.07 -12.09 -10.48
CA LEU A 333 21.19 -10.66 -10.82
C LEU A 333 21.84 -9.81 -9.74
N ILE A 334 22.02 -10.35 -8.53
CA ILE A 334 22.72 -9.72 -7.40
C ILE A 334 23.49 -10.76 -6.60
#